data_AF-A0A2M6ZP88-F1
#
_entry.id   AF-A0A2M6ZP88-F1
#
_cell.length_a   1.000
_cell.length_b   1.000
_cell.length_c   1.000
_cell.angle_alpha   90.00
_cell.angle_beta   90.00
_cell.angle_gamma   90.00
#
_symmetry.space_group_name_H-M   'P 1'
#
loop_
_entity.id
_entity.type
_entity.pdbx_description
1 polymer ?
#
loop_
_entity_poly.entity_id
_entity_poly.type
_entity_poly.pdbx_seq_one_letter_code
_entity_poly.pdbx_strand_id
1 'polypeptide(L)'
;MAKHFGPAHQSARCTVCNHPSCPEIDRALIDGVPLRTLAATHGLSASALCRHTRHLRHQLVIQQRQADQSHVSAFLEKLELLEVRLDRLFRKAEESRSLHVSLGCLQESIRVLSLREKVRHSLGGLASW
;
A
#
# COMPACT_ATOMS: atom_id res chain seq x y z
N MET A 1 4.91 -13.21 26.68
CA MET A 1 3.51 -13.23 26.19
C MET A 1 3.47 -12.57 24.82
N ALA A 2 3.61 -13.37 23.76
CA ALA A 2 3.75 -12.86 22.39
C ALA A 2 2.38 -12.47 21.82
N LYS A 3 2.10 -11.16 21.78
CA LYS A 3 0.98 -10.60 21.00
C LYS A 3 1.37 -10.69 19.52
N HIS A 4 0.99 -11.79 18.88
CA HIS A 4 1.09 -11.93 17.44
C HIS A 4 0.06 -10.98 16.79
N PHE A 5 0.56 -9.93 16.16
CA PHE A 5 -0.24 -9.05 15.30
C PHE A 5 -0.66 -9.85 14.05
N GLY A 6 -1.86 -10.45 14.10
CA GLY A 6 -2.55 -11.05 12.94
C GLY A 6 -3.50 -10.04 12.28
N PRO A 7 -3.81 -10.19 10.98
CA PRO A 7 -4.36 -9.12 10.14
C PRO A 7 -5.78 -8.71 10.57
N ALA A 8 -6.16 -7.48 10.23
CA ALA A 8 -7.38 -6.76 10.62
C ALA A 8 -8.72 -7.35 10.09
N HIS A 9 -8.80 -8.67 9.95
CA HIS A 9 -9.93 -9.46 9.48
C HIS A 9 -10.61 -10.23 10.63
N GLN A 10 -10.81 -9.61 11.78
CA GLN A 10 -11.53 -10.26 12.88
C GLN A 10 -12.97 -9.76 12.89
N SER A 11 -13.90 -10.63 12.49
CA SER A 11 -15.33 -10.41 12.73
C SER A 11 -15.78 -11.25 13.92
N ALA A 12 -16.38 -10.61 14.92
CA ALA A 12 -16.79 -11.27 16.17
C ALA A 12 -17.80 -12.43 15.95
N ARG A 13 -18.52 -12.42 14.81
CA ARG A 13 -19.54 -13.42 14.47
C ARG A 13 -19.02 -14.56 13.57
N CYS A 14 -17.82 -14.45 13.01
CA CYS A 14 -17.27 -15.52 12.17
C CYS A 14 -16.49 -16.52 13.01
N THR A 15 -16.91 -17.78 12.96
CA THR A 15 -16.22 -18.88 13.65
C THR A 15 -14.82 -19.14 13.10
N VAL A 16 -14.54 -18.80 11.84
CA VAL A 16 -13.21 -18.95 11.22
C VAL A 16 -12.27 -17.83 11.67
N CYS A 17 -12.73 -16.57 11.71
CA CYS A 17 -11.96 -15.44 12.26
C CYS A 17 -11.52 -15.66 13.71
N ASN A 18 -12.37 -16.32 14.50
CA ASN A 18 -12.11 -16.62 15.91
C ASN A 18 -11.41 -17.97 16.11
N HIS A 19 -11.08 -18.69 15.04
CA HIS A 19 -10.38 -19.97 15.13
C HIS A 19 -8.89 -19.74 15.44
N PRO A 20 -8.27 -20.53 16.34
CA PRO A 20 -6.85 -20.36 16.69
C PRO A 20 -5.91 -20.49 15.48
N SER A 21 -6.25 -21.35 14.53
CA SER A 21 -5.52 -21.52 13.26
C SER A 21 -5.98 -20.57 12.14
N CYS A 22 -6.66 -19.45 12.43
CA CYS A 22 -7.12 -18.50 11.40
C CYS A 22 -5.99 -18.09 10.42
N PRO A 23 -4.75 -17.77 10.85
CA PRO A 23 -3.70 -17.39 9.91
C PRO A 23 -3.33 -18.50 8.91
N GLU A 24 -3.36 -19.76 9.35
CA GLU A 24 -3.11 -20.92 8.51
C GLU A 24 -4.25 -21.16 7.51
N ILE A 25 -5.50 -21.03 7.99
CA ILE A 25 -6.70 -21.16 7.17
C ILE A 25 -6.75 -20.05 6.10
N ASP A 26 -6.45 -18.81 6.46
CA ASP A 26 -6.38 -17.67 5.53
C ASP A 26 -5.40 -17.95 4.40
N ARG A 27 -4.19 -18.41 4.76
CA ARG A 27 -3.16 -18.75 3.78
C ARG A 27 -3.60 -19.87 2.85
N ALA A 28 -4.15 -20.95 3.40
CA ALA A 28 -4.63 -22.07 2.60
C ALA A 28 -5.80 -21.69 1.67
N LEU A 29 -6.67 -20.76 2.09
CA LEU A 29 -7.74 -20.22 1.25
C LEU A 29 -7.21 -19.34 0.12
N ILE A 30 -6.14 -18.57 0.37
CA ILE A 30 -5.44 -17.78 -0.65
C ILE A 30 -4.74 -18.70 -1.66
N ASP A 31 -4.11 -19.77 -1.16
CA ASP A 31 -3.42 -20.78 -1.97
C ASP A 31 -4.40 -21.69 -2.75
N GLY A 32 -5.71 -21.52 -2.56
CA GLY A 32 -6.75 -22.22 -3.31
C GLY A 32 -7.05 -23.63 -2.83
N VAL A 33 -6.69 -23.98 -1.59
CA VAL A 33 -6.98 -25.30 -1.02
C VAL A 33 -8.51 -25.53 -0.97
N PRO A 34 -9.00 -26.71 -1.39
CA PRO A 34 -10.44 -26.98 -1.41
C PRO A 34 -11.10 -26.85 -0.04
N LEU A 35 -12.26 -26.18 0.01
CA LEU A 35 -12.99 -25.91 1.26
C LEU A 35 -13.35 -27.18 2.04
N ARG A 36 -13.62 -28.29 1.34
CA ARG A 36 -13.94 -29.58 1.97
C ARG A 36 -12.74 -30.16 2.71
N THR A 37 -11.54 -30.00 2.16
CA THR A 37 -10.29 -30.44 2.80
C THR A 37 -10.06 -29.64 4.06
N LEU A 38 -10.12 -28.31 3.97
CA LEU A 38 -9.95 -27.41 5.13
C LEU A 38 -11.01 -27.62 6.21
N ALA A 39 -12.26 -27.88 5.80
CA ALA A 39 -13.36 -28.20 6.71
C ALA A 39 -13.03 -29.45 7.55
N ALA A 40 -12.56 -30.52 6.90
CA ALA A 40 -12.18 -31.76 7.58
C ALA A 40 -10.96 -31.57 8.49
N THR A 41 -9.92 -30.88 8.00
CA THR A 41 -8.66 -30.68 8.75
C THR A 41 -8.86 -29.83 10.01
N HIS A 42 -9.70 -28.80 9.95
CA HIS A 42 -9.88 -27.84 11.06
C HIS A 42 -11.20 -28.00 11.81
N GLY A 43 -12.01 -29.02 11.52
CA GLY A 43 -13.30 -29.23 12.19
C GLY A 43 -14.31 -28.11 11.93
N LEU A 44 -14.26 -27.48 10.75
CA LEU A 44 -15.12 -26.38 10.35
C LEU A 44 -16.14 -26.84 9.30
N SER A 45 -17.21 -26.07 9.09
CA SER A 45 -18.12 -26.33 7.97
C SER A 45 -17.64 -25.64 6.69
N ALA A 46 -17.84 -26.28 5.54
CA ALA A 46 -17.56 -25.67 4.24
C ALA A 46 -18.32 -24.35 4.04
N SER A 47 -19.53 -24.24 4.59
CA SER A 47 -20.33 -23.00 4.59
C SER A 47 -19.71 -21.89 5.44
N ALA A 48 -19.10 -22.22 6.59
CA ALA A 48 -18.36 -21.24 7.39
C ALA A 48 -17.13 -20.73 6.64
N LEU A 49 -16.37 -21.63 6.01
CA LEU A 49 -15.21 -21.28 5.18
C LEU A 49 -15.61 -20.44 3.96
N CYS A 50 -16.70 -20.78 3.27
CA CYS A 50 -17.19 -20.01 2.12
C CYS A 50 -17.52 -18.55 2.50
N ARG A 51 -18.24 -18.35 3.62
CA ARG A 51 -18.53 -17.00 4.14
C ARG A 51 -17.25 -16.28 4.56
N HIS A 52 -16.30 -17.01 5.13
CA HIS A 52 -14.97 -16.49 5.47
C HIS A 52 -14.21 -15.96 4.27
N THR A 53 -14.10 -16.76 3.21
CA THR A 53 -13.45 -16.37 1.95
C THR A 53 -14.00 -15.07 1.37
N ARG A 54 -15.32 -14.84 1.47
CA ARG A 54 -15.95 -13.61 0.95
C ARG A 54 -15.41 -12.35 1.61
N HIS A 55 -15.35 -12.32 2.94
CA HIS A 55 -14.85 -11.13 3.63
C HIS A 55 -13.32 -11.06 3.62
N LEU A 56 -12.62 -12.21 3.57
CA LEU A 56 -11.16 -12.25 3.42
C LEU A 56 -10.75 -11.55 2.12
N ARG A 57 -11.39 -11.91 1.00
CA ARG A 57 -11.17 -11.25 -0.30
C ARG A 57 -11.46 -9.76 -0.27
N HIS A 58 -12.58 -9.36 0.33
CA HIS A 58 -12.95 -7.96 0.45
C HIS A 58 -11.87 -7.16 1.21
N GLN A 59 -11.34 -7.72 2.29
CA GLN A 59 -10.27 -7.06 3.03
C GLN A 59 -8.93 -7.08 2.32
N LEU A 60 -8.56 -8.16 1.61
CA LEU A 60 -7.35 -8.17 0.79
C LEU A 60 -7.39 -7.06 -0.26
N VAL A 61 -8.55 -6.82 -0.87
CA VAL A 61 -8.74 -5.69 -1.81
C VAL A 61 -8.57 -4.34 -1.11
N ILE A 62 -9.12 -4.16 0.09
CA ILE A 62 -8.93 -2.92 0.87
C ILE A 62 -7.46 -2.72 1.25
N GLN A 63 -6.80 -3.77 1.74
CA GLN A 63 -5.39 -3.73 2.12
C GLN A 63 -4.50 -3.43 0.93
N GLN A 64 -4.78 -4.02 -0.23
CA GLN A 64 -4.06 -3.72 -1.46
C GLN A 64 -4.21 -2.24 -1.84
N ARG A 65 -5.45 -1.71 -1.82
CA ARG A 65 -5.70 -0.29 -2.10
C ARG A 65 -4.98 0.63 -1.11
N GLN A 66 -4.97 0.29 0.17
CA GLN A 66 -4.25 1.04 1.20
C GLN A 66 -2.73 0.98 1.00
N ALA A 67 -2.19 -0.19 0.65
CA ALA A 67 -0.77 -0.35 0.32
C ALA A 67 -0.41 0.50 -0.89
N ASP A 68 -1.19 0.44 -1.96
CA ASP A 68 -0.99 1.24 -3.18
C ASP A 68 -1.01 2.76 -2.85
N GLN A 69 -2.00 3.21 -2.06
CA GLN A 69 -2.07 4.60 -1.60
C GLN A 69 -0.85 5.00 -0.74
N SER A 70 -0.38 4.11 0.14
CA SER A 70 0.79 4.38 0.98
C SER A 70 2.08 4.50 0.16
N HIS A 71 2.27 3.64 -0.86
CA HIS A 71 3.40 3.72 -1.78
C HIS A 71 3.41 5.03 -2.55
N VAL A 72 2.23 5.48 -2.97
CA VAL A 72 2.04 6.76 -3.65
C VAL A 72 2.38 7.94 -2.74
N SER A 73 1.86 7.95 -1.51
CA SER A 73 2.17 9.00 -0.52
C SER A 73 3.67 9.09 -0.28
N ALA A 74 4.31 7.94 -0.02
CA ALA A 74 5.75 7.87 0.21
C ALA A 74 6.57 8.35 -1.01
N PHE A 75 6.06 8.15 -2.23
CA PHE A 75 6.72 8.67 -3.43
C PHE A 75 6.60 10.19 -3.55
N LEU A 76 5.42 10.75 -3.26
CA LEU A 76 5.22 12.20 -3.25
C LEU A 76 6.09 12.90 -2.19
N GLU A 77 6.20 12.34 -0.99
CA GLU A 77 7.09 12.83 0.06
C GLU A 77 8.57 12.87 -0.39
N LYS A 78 9.01 11.85 -1.15
CA LYS A 78 10.36 11.84 -1.73
C LYS A 78 10.57 12.96 -2.75
N LEU A 79 9.56 13.28 -3.56
CA LEU A 79 9.63 14.39 -4.51
C LEU A 79 9.69 15.74 -3.79
N GLU A 80 8.88 15.94 -2.75
CA GLU A 80 8.93 17.16 -1.92
C GLU A 80 10.31 17.34 -1.26
N LEU A 81 10.89 16.27 -0.73
CA LEU A 81 12.25 16.32 -0.18
C LEU A 81 13.29 16.71 -1.23
N LEU A 82 13.12 16.26 -2.48
CA LEU A 82 14.00 16.62 -3.58
C LEU A 82 13.86 18.11 -3.95
N GLU A 83 12.64 18.65 -4.00
CA GLU A 83 12.38 20.07 -4.22
C GLU A 83 13.08 20.93 -3.15
N VAL A 84 12.96 20.57 -1.86
CA VAL A 84 13.64 21.28 -0.77
C VAL A 84 15.16 21.24 -0.92
N ARG A 85 15.73 20.11 -1.35
CA ARG A 85 17.18 19.99 -1.57
C ARG A 85 17.64 20.82 -2.77
N LEU A 86 16.88 20.83 -3.87
CA LEU A 86 17.17 21.64 -5.05
C LEU A 86 17.11 23.13 -4.72
N ASP A 87 16.11 23.59 -3.97
CA ASP A 87 16.00 24.98 -3.54
C ASP A 87 17.21 25.41 -2.71
N ARG A 88 17.67 24.55 -1.79
CA ARG A 88 18.91 24.80 -1.02
C ARG A 88 20.15 24.90 -1.92
N LEU A 89 20.27 24.05 -2.94
CA LEU A 89 21.39 24.09 -3.88
C LEU A 89 21.33 25.34 -4.75
N PHE A 90 20.14 25.71 -5.20
CA PHE A 90 19.91 26.92 -5.97
C PHE A 90 20.32 28.18 -5.21
N ARG A 91 19.89 28.34 -3.95
CA ARG A 91 20.28 29.47 -3.10
C ARG A 91 21.80 29.56 -2.92
N LYS A 92 22.47 28.42 -2.65
CA LYS A 92 23.95 28.38 -2.56
C LYS A 92 24.63 28.76 -3.88
N ALA A 93 24.06 28.36 -5.01
CA ALA A 93 24.57 28.73 -6.33
C ALA A 93 24.41 30.23 -6.59
N GLU A 94 23.29 30.83 -6.19
CA GLU A 94 23.07 32.28 -6.26
C GLU A 94 24.03 33.06 -5.35
N GLU A 95 24.21 32.62 -4.10
CA GLU A 95 25.17 33.22 -3.14
C GLU A 95 26.60 33.19 -3.68
N SER A 96 27.00 32.08 -4.31
CA SER A 96 28.31 31.93 -4.95
C SER A 96 28.41 32.58 -6.34
N ARG A 97 27.35 33.24 -6.82
CA ARG A 97 27.24 33.85 -8.16
C ARG A 97 27.54 32.89 -9.31
N SER A 98 27.33 31.60 -9.10
CA SER A 98 27.56 30.58 -10.12
C SER A 98 26.33 30.41 -11.01
N LEU A 99 26.18 31.29 -11.99
CA LEU A 99 25.01 31.33 -12.89
C LEU A 99 24.75 30.02 -13.61
N HIS A 100 25.81 29.27 -13.97
CA HIS A 100 25.66 27.97 -14.63
C HIS A 100 25.03 26.92 -13.70
N VAL A 101 25.45 26.88 -12.43
CA VAL A 101 24.88 25.98 -11.43
C VAL A 101 23.44 26.40 -11.08
N SER A 102 23.17 27.70 -10.99
CA SER A 102 21.82 28.23 -10.80
C SER A 102 20.87 27.82 -11.93
N LEU A 103 21.30 27.94 -13.19
CA LEU A 103 20.52 27.49 -14.35
C LEU A 103 20.27 25.98 -14.32
N GLY A 104 21.29 25.18 -13.98
CA GLY A 104 21.15 23.73 -13.82
C GLY A 104 20.12 23.37 -12.74
N CYS A 105 20.16 24.04 -11.59
CA CYS A 105 19.17 23.83 -10.53
C CYS A 105 17.75 24.19 -10.98
N LEU A 106 17.56 25.30 -11.73
CA LEU A 106 16.26 25.66 -12.30
C LEU A 106 15.74 24.58 -13.28
N GLN A 107 16.61 24.04 -14.13
CA GLN A 107 16.24 22.96 -15.05
C GLN A 107 15.82 21.70 -14.30
N GLU A 108 16.53 21.31 -13.25
CA GLU A 108 16.14 20.16 -12.42
C GLU A 108 14.83 20.42 -11.67
N SER A 109 14.61 21.64 -11.15
CA SER A 109 13.34 22.01 -10.52
C SER A 109 12.16 21.85 -11.48
N ILE A 110 12.30 22.25 -12.74
CA ILE A 110 11.26 22.02 -13.77
C ILE A 110 11.02 20.52 -13.99
N ARG A 111 12.07 19.70 -14.03
CA ARG A 111 11.92 18.24 -14.18
C ARG A 111 11.19 17.61 -13.00
N VAL A 112 11.50 18.02 -11.77
CA VAL A 112 10.81 17.52 -10.56
C VAL A 112 9.34 17.92 -10.57
N LEU A 113 9.02 19.17 -10.91
CA LEU A 113 7.64 19.62 -11.06
C LEU A 113 6.88 18.83 -12.14
N SER A 114 7.51 18.58 -13.30
CA SER A 114 6.92 17.75 -14.36
C SER A 114 6.66 16.31 -13.91
N LEU A 115 7.60 15.71 -13.17
CA LEU A 115 7.43 14.36 -12.64
C LEU A 115 6.29 14.31 -11.62
N ARG A 116 6.20 15.31 -10.73
CA ARG A 116 5.10 15.42 -9.76
C ARG A 116 3.74 15.51 -10.44
N GLU A 117 3.65 16.28 -11.53
CA GLU A 117 2.41 16.38 -12.30
C GLU A 117 2.04 15.06 -13.00
N LYS A 118 3.02 14.34 -13.57
CA LYS A 118 2.80 13.01 -14.16
C LYS A 118 2.25 12.01 -13.13
N VAL A 119 2.84 11.99 -11.94
CA VAL A 119 2.38 11.13 -10.83
C VAL A 119 0.95 11.50 -10.45
N ARG A 120 0.66 12.79 -10.27
CA ARG A 120 -0.70 13.26 -9.97
C ARG A 120 -1.70 12.83 -11.04
N HIS A 121 -1.36 12.93 -12.32
CA HIS A 121 -2.22 12.52 -13.42
C HIS A 121 -2.46 11.00 -13.44
N SER A 122 -1.42 10.19 -13.22
CA SER A 122 -1.55 8.73 -13.09
C SER A 122 -2.49 8.32 -11.93
N LEU A 123 -2.60 9.14 -10.90
CA LEU A 123 -3.54 8.94 -9.78
C LEU A 123 -4.94 9.48 -10.06
N GLY A 124 -5.04 10.62 -10.76
CA GLY A 124 -6.33 11.20 -11.18
C GLY A 124 -7.11 10.29 -12.13
N GLY A 125 -6.42 9.47 -12.92
CA GLY A 125 -7.05 8.41 -13.73
C GLY A 125 -7.71 7.29 -12.91
N LEU A 126 -7.38 7.15 -11.62
CA LEU A 126 -8.01 6.18 -10.71
C LEU A 126 -9.21 6.75 -9.95
N ALA A 127 -9.44 8.07 -9.99
CA ALA A 127 -10.53 8.76 -9.28
C ALA A 127 -11.72 9.16 -10.18
N SER A 128 -11.77 8.69 -11.44
CA SER A 128 -12.83 8.95 -12.41
C SER A 128 -13.93 7.87 -12.39
N TRP A 129 -14.60 7.64 -11.26
CA TRP A 129 -15.80 6.79 -11.16
C TRP A 129 -16.57 7.05 -9.87
#